data_AF-A0A925U1K6-F1
#
_entry.id   AF-A0A925U1K6-F1
#
_cell.length_a   1.000
_cell.length_b   1.000
_cell.length_c   1.000
_cell.angle_alpha   90.00
_cell.angle_beta   90.00
_cell.angle_gamma   90.00
#
_symmetry.space_group_name_H-M   'P 1'
#
loop_
_entity.id
_entity.type
_entity.pdbx_description
1 polymer ?
#
loop_
_entity_poly.entity_id
_entity_poly.type
_entity_poly.pdbx_seq_one_letter_code
_entity_poly.pdbx_strand_id
1 'polypeptide(L)'
;MKREWLRRLRLRFTRGFCLMDRPLMPQATAVWLVENSSLTFDQIAEFCGLHPLQVKAIADGDVAQGIKGSDPITSGQLTRDEIARAQENPKQKLRLAKSKVMLPEMRSKRAPKYTPVSKRHERPNAILWLIRNHPELKDTQLMRLVGTTKPTIQSIRDRSHWNSATLVAQDPVALGLCSQIDLDQAVAKAAKRNKAENPDEDEGPDATLTQA
;
A
#
# COMPACT_ATOMS: atom_id res chain seq x y z
N MET A 1 -6.39 -45.84 33.72
CA MET A 1 -6.73 -46.19 32.32
C MET A 1 -7.44 -45.11 31.50
N LYS A 2 -8.50 -44.41 31.96
CA LYS A 2 -9.19 -43.37 31.13
C LYS A 2 -8.42 -42.04 30.92
N ARG A 3 -7.40 -41.74 31.75
CA ARG A 3 -6.63 -40.48 31.68
C ARG A 3 -5.44 -40.52 30.69
N GLU A 4 -5.11 -41.71 30.19
CA GLU A 4 -3.97 -41.94 29.29
C GLU A 4 -4.40 -41.88 27.82
N TRP A 5 -5.64 -42.29 27.54
CA TRP A 5 -6.31 -42.13 26.25
C TRP A 5 -6.48 -40.66 25.84
N LEU A 6 -6.82 -39.77 26.80
CA LEU A 6 -6.96 -38.33 26.55
C LEU A 6 -5.62 -37.60 26.36
N ARG A 7 -4.51 -38.16 26.84
CA ARG A 7 -3.16 -37.62 26.55
C ARG A 7 -2.69 -38.03 25.16
N ARG A 8 -3.08 -39.21 24.68
CA ARG A 8 -2.69 -39.72 23.35
C ARG A 8 -3.48 -39.07 22.20
N LEU A 9 -4.68 -38.56 22.45
CA LEU A 9 -5.45 -37.77 21.47
C LEU A 9 -4.94 -36.33 21.32
N ARG A 10 -4.12 -35.83 22.25
CA ARG A 10 -3.59 -34.45 22.25
C ARG A 10 -2.24 -34.27 21.56
N LEU A 11 -1.61 -35.36 21.11
CA LEU A 11 -0.24 -35.37 20.55
C LEU A 11 -0.19 -35.50 19.02
N ARG A 12 -1.35 -35.50 18.35
CA ARG A 12 -1.42 -35.54 16.88
C ARG A 12 -1.88 -34.22 16.25
N PHE A 13 -2.08 -33.18 17.06
CA PHE A 13 -2.51 -31.85 16.63
C PHE A 13 -1.52 -30.75 17.04
N THR A 14 -0.23 -31.10 17.10
CA THR A 14 0.87 -30.18 17.39
C THR A 14 1.95 -30.34 16.33
N ARG A 15 1.61 -29.99 15.09
CA ARG A 15 2.61 -29.48 14.14
C ARG A 15 2.06 -28.16 13.64
N GLY A 16 2.85 -27.12 13.90
CA GLY A 16 2.52 -25.73 13.64
C GLY A 16 1.90 -25.57 12.27
N PHE A 17 0.68 -25.08 12.27
CA PHE A 17 0.06 -24.45 11.12
C PHE A 17 0.87 -23.17 10.87
N CYS A 18 2.01 -23.28 10.19
CA CYS A 18 2.74 -22.12 9.70
C CYS A 18 1.80 -21.41 8.74
N LEU A 19 1.29 -20.26 9.19
CA LEU A 19 0.24 -19.47 8.55
C LEU A 19 0.64 -18.88 7.18
N MET A 20 1.82 -19.22 6.64
CA MET A 20 2.44 -18.54 5.49
C MET A 20 2.69 -19.41 4.25
N ASP A 21 2.35 -20.71 4.29
CA ASP A 21 2.49 -21.63 3.14
C ASP A 21 1.12 -22.17 2.71
N ARG A 22 0.24 -21.27 2.24
CA ARG A 22 -1.04 -21.66 1.63
C ARG A 22 -1.09 -21.20 0.18
N PRO A 23 -1.64 -22.00 -0.74
CA PRO A 23 -1.86 -21.57 -2.12
C PRO A 23 -2.82 -20.37 -2.17
N LEU A 24 -2.60 -19.47 -3.13
CA LEU A 24 -3.36 -18.22 -3.28
C LEU A 24 -4.88 -18.47 -3.45
N MET A 25 -5.24 -19.59 -4.10
CA MET A 25 -6.62 -20.01 -4.35
C MET A 25 -6.82 -21.46 -3.86
N PRO A 26 -7.08 -21.69 -2.57
CA PRO A 26 -6.99 -23.03 -1.98
C PRO A 26 -8.07 -23.99 -2.50
N GLN A 27 -9.29 -23.53 -2.74
CA GLN A 27 -10.38 -24.38 -3.26
C GLN A 27 -10.16 -24.74 -4.74
N ALA A 28 -9.82 -23.77 -5.58
CA ALA A 28 -9.55 -24.02 -7.00
C ALA A 28 -8.31 -24.90 -7.22
N THR A 29 -7.28 -24.74 -6.37
CA THR A 29 -6.08 -25.60 -6.40
C THR A 29 -6.41 -27.02 -5.93
N ALA A 30 -7.30 -27.18 -4.92
CA ALA A 30 -7.74 -28.49 -4.45
C ALA A 30 -8.52 -29.26 -5.53
N VAL A 31 -9.43 -28.60 -6.26
CA VAL A 31 -10.16 -29.21 -7.40
C VAL A 31 -9.17 -29.75 -8.43
N TRP A 32 -8.20 -28.93 -8.84
CA TRP A 32 -7.20 -29.34 -9.83
C TRP A 32 -6.35 -30.51 -9.32
N LEU A 33 -5.91 -30.49 -8.06
CA LEU A 33 -5.11 -31.57 -7.46
C LEU A 33 -5.90 -32.89 -7.36
N VAL A 34 -7.19 -32.84 -7.02
CA VAL A 34 -8.03 -34.04 -6.96
C VAL A 34 -8.22 -34.66 -8.35
N GLU A 35 -8.36 -33.85 -9.40
CA GLU A 35 -8.59 -34.32 -10.77
C GLU A 35 -7.31 -34.77 -11.49
N ASN A 36 -6.17 -34.14 -11.20
CA ASN A 36 -4.93 -34.31 -11.97
C ASN A 36 -3.82 -35.08 -11.22
N SER A 37 -4.08 -35.51 -9.98
CA SER A 37 -3.08 -36.21 -9.17
C SER A 37 -3.69 -37.34 -8.34
N SER A 38 -2.89 -38.37 -8.04
CA SER A 38 -3.25 -39.49 -7.16
C SER A 38 -2.89 -39.25 -5.69
N LEU A 39 -2.84 -37.99 -5.26
CA LEU A 39 -2.50 -37.63 -3.88
C LEU A 39 -3.63 -38.01 -2.90
N THR A 40 -3.27 -38.29 -1.65
CA THR A 40 -4.28 -38.59 -0.62
C THR A 40 -5.04 -37.32 -0.22
N PHE A 41 -6.33 -37.48 0.15
CA PHE A 41 -7.16 -36.36 0.58
C PHE A 41 -6.57 -35.60 1.77
N ASP A 42 -5.87 -36.29 2.67
CA ASP A 42 -5.20 -35.69 3.82
C ASP A 42 -4.00 -34.82 3.40
N GLN A 43 -3.25 -35.22 2.37
CA GLN A 43 -2.15 -34.42 1.82
C GLN A 43 -2.65 -33.15 1.13
N ILE A 44 -3.73 -33.25 0.34
CA ILE A 44 -4.35 -32.10 -0.34
C ILE A 44 -4.95 -31.14 0.70
N ALA A 45 -5.60 -31.68 1.74
CA ALA A 45 -6.15 -30.91 2.85
C ALA A 45 -5.06 -30.13 3.60
N GLU A 46 -3.93 -30.78 3.89
CA GLU A 46 -2.80 -30.14 4.56
C GLU A 46 -2.16 -29.04 3.68
N PHE A 47 -2.04 -29.25 2.38
CA PHE A 47 -1.48 -28.27 1.44
C PHE A 47 -2.38 -27.04 1.23
N CYS A 48 -3.68 -27.26 0.98
CA CYS A 48 -4.64 -26.16 0.77
C CYS A 48 -5.12 -25.53 2.09
N GLY A 49 -4.80 -26.13 3.24
CA GLY A 49 -5.30 -25.71 4.55
C GLY A 49 -6.81 -25.90 4.73
N LEU A 50 -7.38 -26.88 4.03
CA LEU A 50 -8.80 -27.24 4.08
C LEU A 50 -9.01 -28.45 4.99
N HIS A 51 -10.24 -28.69 5.44
CA HIS A 51 -10.57 -29.92 6.18
C HIS A 51 -10.62 -31.11 5.20
N PRO A 52 -10.15 -32.32 5.55
CA PRO A 52 -10.24 -33.49 4.66
C PRO A 52 -11.67 -33.82 4.22
N LEU A 53 -12.69 -33.45 5.01
CA LEU A 53 -14.09 -33.58 4.61
C LEU A 53 -14.46 -32.64 3.44
N GLN A 54 -13.89 -31.43 3.39
CA GLN A 54 -14.13 -30.52 2.27
C GLN A 54 -13.47 -31.04 0.99
N VAL A 55 -12.28 -31.65 1.10
CA VAL A 55 -11.61 -32.26 -0.07
C VAL A 55 -12.42 -33.45 -0.60
N LYS A 56 -13.00 -34.26 0.28
CA LYS A 56 -13.94 -35.33 -0.11
C LYS A 56 -15.18 -34.78 -0.81
N ALA A 57 -15.82 -33.76 -0.22
CA ALA A 57 -16.98 -33.11 -0.84
C ALA A 57 -16.66 -32.43 -2.18
N ILE A 58 -15.41 -31.99 -2.39
CA ILE A 58 -14.91 -31.52 -3.70
C ILE A 58 -14.77 -32.69 -4.69
N ALA A 59 -14.23 -33.82 -4.25
CA ALA A 59 -14.11 -35.04 -5.06
C ALA A 59 -15.48 -35.63 -5.43
N ASP A 60 -16.46 -35.54 -4.54
CA ASP A 60 -17.84 -35.95 -4.77
C ASP A 60 -18.61 -34.96 -5.68
N GLY A 61 -18.01 -33.81 -6.02
CA GLY A 61 -18.60 -32.81 -6.92
C GLY A 61 -19.69 -31.95 -6.30
N ASP A 62 -19.80 -31.91 -4.98
CA ASP A 62 -20.85 -31.16 -4.24
C ASP A 62 -20.48 -29.68 -4.05
N VAL A 63 -19.21 -29.42 -3.68
CA VAL A 63 -18.73 -28.04 -3.37
C VAL A 63 -18.17 -27.31 -4.59
N ALA A 64 -17.82 -28.04 -5.65
CA ALA A 64 -17.05 -27.53 -6.79
C ALA A 64 -17.89 -27.17 -8.02
N GLN A 65 -19.23 -27.24 -7.95
CA GLN A 65 -20.10 -26.87 -9.08
C GLN A 65 -19.95 -25.39 -9.43
N GLY A 66 -19.06 -25.08 -10.38
CA GLY A 66 -18.80 -23.73 -10.89
C GLY A 66 -17.40 -23.18 -10.62
N ILE A 67 -16.55 -23.86 -9.84
CA ILE A 67 -15.17 -23.42 -9.60
C ILE A 67 -14.27 -24.08 -10.65
N LYS A 68 -13.69 -23.27 -11.56
CA LYS A 68 -12.66 -23.77 -12.49
C LYS A 68 -11.37 -24.07 -11.73
N GLY A 69 -10.87 -25.29 -11.85
CA GLY A 69 -9.58 -25.69 -11.28
C GLY A 69 -8.46 -24.79 -11.78
N SER A 70 -7.61 -24.32 -10.85
CA SER A 70 -6.46 -23.48 -11.16
C SER A 70 -5.19 -24.31 -11.00
N ASP A 71 -4.39 -24.39 -12.06
CA ASP A 71 -3.17 -25.21 -12.08
C ASP A 71 -2.06 -24.58 -11.20
N PRO A 72 -1.66 -25.23 -10.09
CA PRO A 72 -0.60 -24.75 -9.21
C PRO A 72 0.79 -24.82 -9.85
N ILE A 73 0.98 -25.63 -10.90
CA ILE A 73 2.24 -25.74 -11.64
C ILE A 73 2.42 -24.50 -12.52
N THR A 74 1.39 -24.15 -13.31
CA THR A 74 1.40 -22.93 -14.13
C THR A 74 1.50 -21.66 -13.27
N SER A 75 0.87 -21.65 -12.07
CA SER A 75 1.03 -20.55 -11.11
C SER A 75 2.43 -20.49 -10.46
N GLY A 76 3.30 -21.46 -10.67
CA GLY A 76 4.63 -21.53 -10.06
C GLY A 76 4.61 -21.79 -8.55
N GLN A 77 3.49 -22.28 -8.00
CA GLN A 77 3.33 -22.59 -6.57
C GLN A 77 3.79 -24.02 -6.24
N LEU A 78 3.69 -24.94 -7.20
CA LEU A 78 4.18 -26.32 -7.10
C LEU A 78 5.05 -26.68 -8.30
N THR A 79 6.03 -27.56 -8.08
CA THR A 79 6.82 -28.18 -9.16
C THR A 79 6.29 -29.59 -9.44
N ARG A 80 6.32 -30.02 -10.71
CA ARG A 80 5.89 -31.37 -11.11
C ARG A 80 6.66 -32.47 -10.37
N ASP A 81 7.94 -32.26 -10.09
CA ASP A 81 8.77 -33.19 -9.33
C ASP A 81 8.31 -33.38 -7.88
N GLU A 82 7.74 -32.33 -7.27
CA GLU A 82 7.23 -32.40 -5.89
C GLU A 82 5.93 -33.22 -5.84
N ILE A 83 5.08 -33.09 -6.86
CA ILE A 83 3.86 -33.89 -6.98
C ILE A 83 4.24 -35.37 -7.17
N ALA A 84 5.19 -35.68 -8.05
CA ALA A 84 5.64 -37.06 -8.28
C ALA A 84 6.20 -37.71 -6.99
N ARG A 85 7.06 -36.99 -6.24
CA ARG A 85 7.57 -37.47 -4.94
C ARG A 85 6.44 -37.73 -3.93
N ALA A 86 5.47 -36.84 -3.87
CA ALA A 86 4.35 -36.95 -2.95
C ALA A 86 3.33 -38.04 -3.34
N GLN A 87 3.26 -38.41 -4.63
CA GLN A 87 2.47 -39.55 -5.11
C GLN A 87 3.08 -40.89 -4.70
N GLU A 88 4.41 -41.01 -4.69
CA GLU A 88 5.09 -42.23 -4.24
C GLU A 88 4.96 -42.46 -2.73
N ASN A 89 4.86 -41.38 -1.94
CA ASN A 89 4.85 -41.45 -0.48
C ASN A 89 3.63 -40.74 0.13
N PRO A 90 2.62 -41.48 0.64
CA PRO A 90 1.40 -40.90 1.20
C PRO A 90 1.62 -40.13 2.52
N LYS A 91 2.81 -40.25 3.14
CA LYS A 91 3.19 -39.52 4.35
C LYS A 91 3.94 -38.22 4.07
N GLN A 92 4.32 -37.97 2.82
CA GLN A 92 5.10 -36.81 2.44
C GLN A 92 4.21 -35.59 2.30
N LYS A 93 4.65 -34.45 2.83
CA LYS A 93 3.90 -33.20 2.83
C LYS A 93 4.36 -32.33 1.66
N LEU A 94 3.40 -31.86 0.87
CA LEU A 94 3.66 -30.90 -0.21
C LEU A 94 4.12 -29.57 0.40
N ARG A 95 5.17 -28.99 -0.18
CA ARG A 95 5.66 -27.65 0.19
C ARG A 95 5.53 -26.72 -1.00
N LEU A 96 5.09 -25.48 -0.76
CA LEU A 96 5.06 -24.47 -1.81
C LEU A 96 6.49 -24.16 -2.28
N ALA A 97 6.64 -24.02 -3.58
CA ALA A 97 7.86 -23.50 -4.18
C ALA A 97 7.97 -22.00 -3.79
N LYS A 98 9.13 -21.61 -3.24
CA LYS A 98 9.42 -20.20 -2.98
C LYS A 98 9.53 -19.50 -4.34
N SER A 99 8.63 -18.55 -4.61
CA SER A 99 8.68 -17.75 -5.82
C SER A 99 10.04 -17.03 -5.92
N LYS A 100 10.71 -17.17 -7.06
CA LYS A 100 12.04 -16.58 -7.30
C LYS A 100 11.99 -15.05 -7.47
N VAL A 101 10.79 -14.48 -7.59
CA VAL A 101 10.56 -13.06 -7.86
C VAL A 101 10.32 -12.34 -6.53
N MET A 102 11.35 -11.68 -6.02
CA MET A 102 11.22 -10.66 -4.98
C MET A 102 10.52 -9.45 -5.58
N LEU A 103 9.22 -9.29 -5.34
CA LEU A 103 8.55 -8.03 -5.67
C LEU A 103 9.11 -6.94 -4.74
N PRO A 104 9.54 -5.79 -5.28
CA PRO A 104 9.94 -4.67 -4.44
C PRO A 104 8.74 -4.21 -3.60
N GLU A 105 8.97 -3.93 -2.33
CA GLU A 105 7.93 -3.48 -1.41
C GLU A 105 7.33 -2.15 -1.93
N MET A 106 6.04 -2.19 -2.30
CA MET A 106 5.33 -1.00 -2.75
C MET A 106 5.21 -0.05 -1.56
N ARG A 107 6.09 0.96 -1.50
CA ARG A 107 6.01 2.04 -0.49
C ARG A 107 4.60 2.63 -0.52
N SER A 108 3.86 2.47 0.58
CA SER A 108 2.51 3.03 0.68
C SER A 108 2.58 4.55 0.53
N LYS A 109 1.72 5.09 -0.33
CA LYS A 109 1.60 6.55 -0.48
C LYS A 109 1.10 7.09 0.86
N ARG A 110 1.77 8.11 1.41
CA ARG A 110 1.34 8.77 2.65
C ARG A 110 -0.12 9.19 2.51
N ALA A 111 -0.98 8.74 3.42
CA ALA A 111 -2.40 9.08 3.40
C ALA A 111 -2.58 10.61 3.48
N PRO A 112 -3.59 11.18 2.80
CA PRO A 112 -3.91 12.59 2.94
C PRO A 112 -4.16 12.94 4.40
N LYS A 113 -3.52 14.00 4.90
CA LYS A 113 -3.70 14.46 6.29
C LYS A 113 -5.15 14.98 6.45
N TYR A 114 -5.97 14.28 7.23
CA TYR A 114 -7.32 14.77 7.54
C TYR A 114 -7.21 16.05 8.38
N THR A 115 -7.80 17.14 7.90
CA THR A 115 -7.92 18.37 8.69
C THR A 115 -9.31 18.46 9.31
N PRO A 116 -9.42 18.69 10.63
CA PRO A 116 -10.71 18.77 11.33
C PRO A 116 -11.55 19.96 10.83
N VAL A 117 -12.88 19.85 10.96
CA VAL A 117 -13.86 20.80 10.43
C VAL A 117 -13.61 22.23 10.92
N SER A 118 -13.29 22.42 12.20
CA SER A 118 -13.02 23.75 12.79
C SER A 118 -11.88 24.48 12.07
N LYS A 119 -10.85 23.76 11.64
CA LYS A 119 -9.68 24.34 10.97
C LYS A 119 -9.91 24.59 9.47
N ARG A 120 -11.09 24.26 8.91
CA ARG A 120 -11.38 24.46 7.48
C ARG A 120 -11.59 25.92 7.13
N HIS A 121 -12.18 26.69 8.05
CA HIS A 121 -12.41 28.12 7.89
C HIS A 121 -11.10 28.93 7.88
N GLU A 122 -10.04 28.38 8.50
CA GLU A 122 -8.70 28.99 8.54
C GLU A 122 -7.86 28.69 7.29
N ARG A 123 -8.27 27.73 6.45
CA ARG A 123 -7.50 27.37 5.24
C ARG A 123 -7.47 28.50 4.20
N PRO A 124 -8.57 29.24 3.94
CA PRO A 124 -8.53 30.43 3.08
C PRO A 124 -7.59 31.52 3.60
N ASN A 125 -7.56 31.76 4.92
CA ASN A 125 -6.66 32.72 5.58
C ASN A 125 -5.18 32.35 5.36
N ALA A 126 -4.87 31.07 5.52
CA ALA A 126 -3.54 30.50 5.25
C ALA A 126 -3.10 30.64 3.79
N ILE A 127 -4.01 30.38 2.83
CA ILE A 127 -3.69 30.54 1.39
C ILE A 127 -3.40 32.00 1.06
N LEU A 128 -4.19 32.93 1.60
CA LEU A 128 -4.00 34.36 1.34
C LEU A 128 -2.63 34.84 1.83
N TRP A 129 -2.19 34.37 3.00
CA TRP A 129 -0.85 34.64 3.53
C TRP A 129 0.26 34.07 2.63
N LEU A 130 0.11 32.82 2.19
CA LEU A 130 1.09 32.17 1.31
C LEU A 130 1.23 32.87 -0.05
N ILE A 131 0.12 33.29 -0.66
CA ILE A 131 0.14 34.03 -1.93
C ILE A 131 0.84 35.38 -1.76
N ARG A 132 0.63 36.06 -0.62
CA ARG A 132 1.18 37.40 -0.37
C ARG A 132 2.66 37.38 -0.03
N ASN A 133 3.11 36.40 0.76
CA ASN A 133 4.50 36.35 1.25
C ASN A 133 5.41 35.48 0.40
N HIS A 134 4.88 34.45 -0.26
CA HIS A 134 5.65 33.51 -1.06
C HIS A 134 5.02 33.32 -2.47
N PRO A 135 5.08 34.35 -3.34
CA PRO A 135 4.58 34.23 -4.71
C PRO A 135 5.33 33.19 -5.55
N GLU A 136 6.53 32.78 -5.12
CA GLU A 136 7.36 31.73 -5.73
C GLU A 136 6.72 30.32 -5.65
N LEU A 137 5.78 30.12 -4.72
CA LEU A 137 5.11 28.83 -4.53
C LEU A 137 4.07 28.58 -5.62
N LYS A 138 4.16 27.40 -6.26
CA LYS A 138 3.16 26.95 -7.25
C LYS A 138 1.90 26.45 -6.55
N ASP A 139 0.75 26.54 -7.20
CA ASP A 139 -0.53 26.00 -6.70
C ASP A 139 -0.41 24.53 -6.24
N THR A 140 0.39 23.71 -6.93
CA THR A 140 0.65 22.31 -6.54
C THR A 140 1.33 22.18 -5.17
N GLN A 141 2.21 23.11 -4.81
CA GLN A 141 2.87 23.16 -3.50
C GLN A 141 1.88 23.65 -2.42
N LEU A 142 1.09 24.68 -2.73
CA LEU A 142 0.02 25.17 -1.84
C LEU A 142 -1.00 24.09 -1.49
N MET A 143 -1.45 23.32 -2.49
CA MET A 143 -2.36 22.18 -2.30
C MET A 143 -1.79 21.12 -1.35
N ARG A 144 -0.47 20.85 -1.42
CA ARG A 144 0.20 19.86 -0.56
C ARG A 144 0.41 20.35 0.87
N LEU A 145 0.68 21.65 1.05
CA LEU A 145 0.91 22.27 2.36
C LEU A 145 -0.38 22.43 3.16
N VAL A 146 -1.42 22.99 2.55
CA VAL A 146 -2.67 23.36 3.24
C VAL A 146 -3.76 22.29 3.12
N GLY A 147 -3.65 21.39 2.13
CA GLY A 147 -4.66 20.37 1.87
C GLY A 147 -5.94 20.94 1.23
N THR A 148 -5.77 21.91 0.33
CA THR A 148 -6.86 22.58 -0.40
C THR A 148 -6.87 22.19 -1.87
N THR A 149 -7.90 22.63 -2.60
CA THR A 149 -8.06 22.32 -4.03
C THR A 149 -7.68 23.53 -4.88
N LYS A 150 -7.21 23.27 -6.11
CA LYS A 150 -6.85 24.30 -7.10
C LYS A 150 -7.96 25.36 -7.34
N PRO A 151 -9.25 25.01 -7.53
CA PRO A 151 -10.29 26.01 -7.73
C PRO A 151 -10.42 26.95 -6.53
N THR A 152 -10.28 26.45 -5.30
CA THR A 152 -10.32 27.29 -4.10
C THR A 152 -9.15 28.30 -4.06
N ILE A 153 -7.95 27.89 -4.48
CA ILE A 153 -6.79 28.79 -4.57
C ILE A 153 -7.05 29.90 -5.60
N GLN A 154 -7.61 29.55 -6.76
CA GLN A 154 -7.97 30.53 -7.79
C GLN A 154 -9.04 31.52 -7.30
N SER A 155 -10.11 31.04 -6.67
CA SER A 155 -11.14 31.92 -6.10
C SER A 155 -10.61 32.90 -5.05
N ILE A 156 -9.55 32.54 -4.32
CA ILE A 156 -8.90 33.44 -3.35
C ILE A 156 -8.04 34.48 -4.08
N ARG A 157 -7.31 34.08 -5.13
CA ARG A 157 -6.54 34.99 -5.98
C ARG A 157 -7.45 36.03 -6.66
N ASP A 158 -8.58 35.57 -7.17
CA ASP A 158 -9.58 36.39 -7.88
C ASP A 158 -10.53 37.11 -6.91
N ARG A 159 -10.37 36.92 -5.59
CA ARG A 159 -11.25 37.44 -4.52
C ARG A 159 -12.74 37.10 -4.71
N SER A 160 -13.03 36.03 -5.45
CA SER A 160 -14.37 35.51 -5.76
C SER A 160 -14.87 34.49 -4.72
N HIS A 161 -14.09 34.23 -3.66
CA HIS A 161 -14.55 33.40 -2.55
C HIS A 161 -15.72 34.06 -1.79
N TRP A 162 -16.73 33.28 -1.37
CA TRP A 162 -17.90 33.79 -0.66
C TRP A 162 -17.58 34.60 0.61
N ASN A 163 -16.42 34.34 1.24
CA ASN A 163 -15.96 35.05 2.43
C ASN A 163 -14.82 36.06 2.14
N SER A 164 -14.64 36.51 0.89
CA SER A 164 -13.46 37.30 0.51
C SER A 164 -13.30 38.62 1.25
N ALA A 165 -14.39 39.22 1.73
CA ALA A 165 -14.40 40.48 2.48
C ALA A 165 -13.83 40.36 3.91
N THR A 166 -13.88 39.17 4.52
CA THR A 166 -13.49 38.96 5.93
C THR A 166 -12.17 38.20 6.08
N LEU A 167 -11.51 37.86 4.97
CA LEU A 167 -10.26 37.09 5.00
C LEU A 167 -9.12 37.90 5.63
N VAL A 168 -8.44 37.28 6.59
CA VAL A 168 -7.23 37.83 7.20
C VAL A 168 -6.05 36.94 6.81
N ALA A 169 -4.97 37.55 6.33
CA ALA A 169 -3.76 36.80 6.01
C ALA A 169 -3.11 36.31 7.31
N GLN A 170 -3.15 34.99 7.55
CA GLN A 170 -2.65 34.37 8.77
C GLN A 170 -1.71 33.21 8.45
N ASP A 171 -0.65 33.06 9.24
CA ASP A 171 0.43 32.10 8.96
C ASP A 171 -0.07 30.64 9.10
N PRO A 172 0.12 29.79 8.06
CA PRO A 172 -0.27 28.38 8.10
C PRO A 172 0.45 27.54 9.17
N VAL A 173 1.65 27.93 9.60
CA VAL A 173 2.40 27.25 10.68
C VAL A 173 1.75 27.55 12.02
N ALA A 174 1.40 28.83 12.27
CA ALA A 174 0.71 29.24 13.49
C ALA A 174 -0.68 28.57 13.64
N LEU A 175 -1.36 28.31 12.52
CA LEU A 175 -2.63 27.58 12.47
C LEU A 175 -2.47 26.06 12.64
N GLY A 176 -1.23 25.56 12.61
CA GLY A 176 -0.89 24.14 12.67
C GLY A 176 -1.39 23.34 11.46
N LEU A 177 -1.43 23.97 10.28
CA LEU A 177 -1.78 23.33 9.01
C LEU A 177 -0.55 22.72 8.35
N CYS A 178 0.60 23.38 8.45
CA CYS A 178 1.90 22.87 8.01
C CYS A 178 2.94 22.93 9.14
N SER A 179 3.98 22.10 9.06
CA SER A 179 5.16 22.25 9.92
C SER A 179 6.12 23.28 9.33
N GLN A 180 6.93 23.90 10.18
CA GLN A 180 7.99 24.84 9.74
C GLN A 180 8.90 24.17 8.71
N ILE A 181 9.29 22.91 8.96
CA ILE A 181 10.15 22.12 8.09
C ILE A 181 9.52 21.94 6.71
N ASP A 182 8.22 21.65 6.63
CA ASP A 182 7.54 21.46 5.35
C ASP A 182 7.46 22.77 4.53
N LEU A 183 7.26 23.91 5.21
CA LEU A 183 7.23 25.23 4.58
C LEU A 183 8.62 25.59 4.03
N ASP A 184 9.66 25.47 4.84
CA ASP A 184 11.04 25.77 4.44
C ASP A 184 11.48 24.87 3.27
N GLN A 185 11.12 23.58 3.30
CA GLN A 185 11.37 22.66 2.19
C GLN A 185 10.61 23.04 0.92
N ALA A 186 9.37 23.53 1.04
CA ALA A 186 8.58 23.94 -0.11
C ALA A 186 9.16 25.20 -0.75
N VAL A 187 9.60 26.16 0.06
CA VAL A 187 10.27 27.39 -0.39
C VAL A 187 11.62 27.07 -1.04
N ALA A 188 12.48 26.27 -0.39
CA ALA A 188 13.76 25.88 -0.96
C ALA A 188 13.61 25.14 -2.31
N LYS A 189 12.58 24.28 -2.44
CA LYS A 189 12.26 23.62 -3.71
C LYS A 189 11.72 24.59 -4.77
N ALA A 190 10.97 25.62 -4.37
CA ALA A 190 10.49 26.65 -5.28
C ALA A 190 11.62 27.54 -5.77
N ALA A 191 12.49 28.02 -4.86
CA ALA A 191 13.66 28.83 -5.19
C ALA A 191 14.63 28.08 -6.11
N LYS A 192 14.93 26.80 -5.82
CA LYS A 192 15.78 25.96 -6.69
C LYS A 192 15.18 25.78 -8.09
N ARG A 193 13.85 25.66 -8.19
CA ARG A 193 13.16 25.57 -9.48
C ARG A 193 13.24 26.90 -10.23
N ASN A 194 12.98 28.02 -9.55
CA ASN A 194 13.03 29.34 -10.16
C ASN A 194 14.44 29.65 -10.71
N LYS A 195 15.48 29.33 -9.93
CA LYS A 195 16.88 29.44 -10.38
C LYS A 195 17.23 28.55 -11.57
N ALA A 196 16.55 27.42 -11.74
CA ALA A 196 16.73 26.55 -12.91
C ALA A 196 15.95 27.01 -14.14
N GLU A 197 14.90 27.83 -13.96
CA GLU A 197 14.04 28.34 -15.02
C GLU A 197 14.54 29.69 -15.55
N ASN A 198 15.12 30.54 -14.69
CA ASN A 198 15.81 31.78 -15.02
C ASN A 198 17.30 31.72 -14.60
N PRO A 199 18.18 31.07 -15.37
CA PRO A 199 19.61 31.06 -15.07
C PRO A 199 20.35 32.38 -15.38
N ASP A 200 19.72 33.31 -16.11
CA ASP A 200 20.39 34.49 -16.71
C ASP A 200 20.19 35.83 -15.96
N GLU A 201 19.51 35.85 -14.81
CA GLU A 201 19.22 37.09 -14.06
C GLU A 201 20.14 37.34 -12.84
N ASP A 202 21.18 36.52 -12.65
CA ASP A 202 22.10 36.59 -11.50
C ASP A 202 23.56 36.86 -11.94
N GLU A 203 23.75 37.82 -12.86
CA GLU A 203 24.98 38.64 -12.92
C GLU A 203 24.58 40.13 -12.76
N GLY A 204 24.20 40.50 -11.53
CA GLY A 204 24.22 41.89 -11.09
C GLY A 204 25.65 42.29 -10.71
N PRO A 205 26.15 43.48 -11.12
CA PRO A 205 27.57 43.79 -11.15
C PRO A 205 28.17 43.84 -9.75
N ASP A 206 29.22 43.03 -9.57
CA ASP A 206 30.15 43.12 -8.45
C ASP A 206 30.80 44.51 -8.43
N ALA A 207 31.13 44.93 -7.21
CA ALA A 207 31.52 46.27 -6.81
C ALA A 207 32.54 46.96 -7.73
N THR A 208 32.15 48.10 -8.31
CA THR A 208 33.13 49.13 -8.70
C THR A 208 33.70 49.77 -7.43
N LEU A 209 34.79 49.18 -6.95
CA LEU A 209 35.88 49.92 -6.33
C LEU A 209 36.28 51.02 -7.32
N THR A 210 35.99 52.27 -7.01
CA THR A 210 36.70 53.40 -7.61
C THR A 210 37.14 54.31 -6.49
N GLN A 211 38.42 54.19 -6.19
CA GLN A 211 39.22 55.18 -5.48
C GLN A 211 39.10 56.52 -6.22
N ALA A 212 38.80 57.58 -5.49
CA ALA A 212 39.26 58.95 -5.75
C ALA A 212 39.17 59.75 -4.44
#